data_AF-A0A9X3YGU1-F1
#
_entry.id   AF-A0A9X3YGU1-F1
#
_cell.length_a   1.000
_cell.length_b   1.000
_cell.length_c   1.000
_cell.angle_alpha   90.00
_cell.angle_beta   90.00
_cell.angle_gamma   90.00
#
_symmetry.space_group_name_H-M   'P 1'
#
loop_
_entity.id
_entity.type
_entity.pdbx_description
1 polymer ?
#
loop_
_entity_poly.entity_id
_entity_poly.type
_entity_poly.pdbx_seq_one_letter_code
_entity_poly.pdbx_strand_id
1 'polypeptide(L)'
;TYNARNETLLQKRTFAEATAKCHFVVIPVSEFYESKYFDNKPQRWGVRRKDGQATFIAAVYEIARVQGEIVRSASMITMDAIDHPMMKEFHEPGNIKR
;
A
#
# COMPACT_ATOMS: atom_id res chain seq x y z
N THR A 1 2.38 6.81 8.22
CA THR A 1 2.26 6.86 6.74
C THR A 1 1.40 5.69 6.29
N TYR A 2 0.64 5.81 5.21
CA TYR A 2 -0.23 4.73 4.74
C TYR A 2 0.50 3.69 3.89
N ASN A 3 1.50 4.10 3.10
CA ASN A 3 2.20 3.25 2.14
C ASN A 3 3.71 3.18 2.41
N ALA A 4 4.31 2.02 2.15
CA ALA A 4 5.72 1.73 2.29
C ALA A 4 6.24 1.04 1.01
N ARG A 5 7.24 1.65 0.36
CA ARG A 5 7.81 1.08 -0.88
C ARG A 5 8.66 -0.14 -0.56
N ASN A 6 8.31 -1.30 -1.11
CA ASN A 6 8.98 -2.58 -0.87
C ASN A 6 10.51 -2.47 -1.06
N GLU A 7 10.95 -1.77 -2.10
CA GLU A 7 12.34 -1.60 -2.52
C GLU A 7 13.21 -0.89 -1.46
N THR A 8 12.59 -0.18 -0.53
CA THR A 8 13.29 0.66 0.47
C THR A 8 12.90 0.34 1.91
N LEU A 9 12.17 -0.75 2.16
CA LEU A 9 11.69 -1.10 3.51
C LEU A 9 12.82 -1.16 4.54
N LEU A 10 13.93 -1.83 4.22
CA LEU A 10 15.10 -1.94 5.10
C LEU A 10 15.99 -0.69 5.13
N GLN A 11 15.78 0.26 4.21
CA GLN A 11 16.61 1.46 4.07
C GLN A 11 15.99 2.66 4.79
N LYS A 12 14.67 2.79 4.77
CA LYS A 12 13.95 3.91 5.37
C LYS A 12 13.78 3.65 6.87
N ARG A 13 14.32 4.55 7.70
CA ARG A 13 14.22 4.47 9.18
C ARG A 13 12.80 4.22 9.69
N THR A 14 11.79 4.78 9.03
CA THR A 14 10.37 4.58 9.36
C THR A 14 9.91 3.13 9.31
N PHE A 15 10.54 2.27 8.51
CA PHE A 15 10.11 0.88 8.30
C PHE A 15 11.19 -0.15 8.63
N ALA A 16 12.46 0.26 8.67
CA ALA A 16 13.59 -0.65 8.75
C ALA A 16 13.56 -1.54 10.00
N GLU A 17 13.22 -0.98 11.17
CA GLU A 17 13.15 -1.73 12.42
C GLU A 17 12.01 -2.75 12.41
N ALA A 18 10.79 -2.32 12.06
CA ALA A 18 9.63 -3.20 11.93
C ALA A 18 9.89 -4.33 10.92
N THR A 19 10.51 -4.00 9.78
CA THR A 19 10.86 -4.97 8.74
C THR A 19 11.91 -5.97 9.24
N ALA A 20 12.98 -5.50 9.89
CA ALA A 20 14.05 -6.35 10.42
C ALA A 20 13.56 -7.28 11.55
N LYS A 21 12.52 -6.87 12.28
CA LYS A 21 11.86 -7.69 13.31
C LYS A 21 10.74 -8.58 12.75
N CYS A 22 10.55 -8.61 11.43
CA CYS A 22 9.48 -9.37 10.77
C CYS A 22 8.07 -9.02 11.26
N HIS A 23 7.82 -7.76 11.62
CA HIS A 23 6.50 -7.27 11.98
C HIS A 23 5.62 -7.11 10.74
N PHE A 24 5.29 -8.23 10.10
CA PHE A 24 4.40 -8.29 8.96
C PHE A 24 2.96 -8.58 9.39
N VAL A 25 2.02 -7.95 8.72
CA VAL A 25 0.58 -8.12 8.96
C VAL A 25 -0.15 -8.09 7.62
N VAL A 26 -1.39 -8.58 7.62
CA VAL A 26 -2.31 -8.45 6.48
C VAL A 26 -3.43 -7.48 6.82
N ILE A 27 -3.78 -6.61 5.88
CA ILE A 27 -4.94 -5.73 5.98
C ILE A 27 -6.03 -6.29 5.06
N PRO A 28 -7.07 -6.94 5.60
CA PRO A 28 -8.18 -7.43 4.79
C PRO A 28 -9.08 -6.26 4.36
N VAL A 29 -9.41 -6.20 3.08
CA VAL A 29 -10.36 -5.23 2.51
C VAL A 29 -11.33 -5.93 1.56
N SER A 30 -12.58 -5.47 1.53
CA SER A 30 -13.55 -5.89 0.51
C SER A 30 -13.25 -5.27 -0.85
N GLU A 31 -12.70 -4.06 -0.84
CA GLU A 31 -12.29 -3.30 -2.02
C GLU A 31 -11.29 -2.22 -1.61
N PHE A 32 -10.50 -1.75 -2.57
CA PHE A 32 -9.68 -0.55 -2.44
C PHE A 32 -9.92 0.37 -3.62
N TYR A 33 -9.47 1.61 -3.52
CA TYR A 33 -9.79 2.64 -4.51
C TYR A 33 -8.51 3.24 -5.08
N GLU A 34 -8.46 3.33 -6.40
CA GLU A 34 -7.39 4.02 -7.11
C GLU A 34 -7.96 5.01 -8.13
N SER A 35 -7.15 5.99 -8.49
CA SER A 35 -7.54 6.93 -9.55
C SER A 35 -7.23 6.34 -10.92
N LYS A 36 -8.21 6.30 -11.82
CA LYS A 36 -8.01 6.00 -13.24
C LYS A 36 -8.29 7.26 -14.04
N TYR A 37 -7.45 7.57 -15.01
CA TYR A 37 -7.51 8.84 -15.74
C TYR A 37 -8.20 8.66 -17.09
N PHE A 38 -9.16 9.53 -17.38
CA PHE A 38 -9.86 9.63 -18.66
C PHE A 38 -9.83 11.09 -19.09
N ASP A 39 -9.37 11.38 -20.32
CA ASP A 39 -9.19 12.75 -20.81
C ASP A 39 -8.46 13.67 -19.81
N ASN A 40 -7.39 13.15 -19.21
CA ASN A 40 -6.58 13.80 -18.15
C ASN A 40 -7.36 14.19 -16.87
N LYS A 41 -8.54 13.62 -16.65
CA LYS A 41 -9.33 13.80 -15.43
C LYS A 41 -9.30 12.54 -14.58
N PRO A 42 -8.98 12.63 -13.27
CA PRO A 42 -9.01 11.48 -12.39
C PRO A 42 -10.46 11.08 -12.09
N GLN A 43 -10.72 9.79 -12.16
CA GLN A 43 -11.95 9.17 -11.65
C GLN A 43 -11.57 8.17 -10.56
N ARG A 44 -12.35 8.13 -9.49
CA ARG A 44 -12.17 7.16 -8.42
C ARG A 44 -12.78 5.82 -8.82
N TRP A 45 -11.96 4.78 -8.91
CA TRP A 45 -12.36 3.44 -9.32
C TRP A 45 -12.15 2.45 -8.17
N GLY A 46 -13.18 1.65 -7.89
CA GLY A 46 -13.10 0.55 -6.92
C GLY A 46 -12.50 -0.70 -7.56
N VAL A 47 -11.52 -1.31 -6.88
CA VAL A 47 -10.90 -2.57 -7.26
C VAL A 47 -11.30 -3.62 -6.23
N ARG A 48 -11.88 -4.72 -6.71
CA ARG A 48 -12.33 -5.85 -5.90
C ARG A 48 -12.04 -7.17 -6.60
N ARG A 49 -11.97 -8.24 -5.82
CA ARG A 49 -11.81 -9.59 -6.39
C ARG A 49 -13.10 -10.02 -7.07
N LYS A 50 -12.96 -10.72 -8.21
CA LYS A 50 -14.09 -11.25 -8.98
C LYS A 50 -14.86 -12.34 -8.22
N ASP A 51 -14.20 -13.05 -7.31
CA ASP A 51 -14.79 -14.12 -6.51
C ASP A 51 -15.54 -13.61 -5.27
N GLY A 52 -15.60 -12.28 -5.05
CA GLY A 52 -16.29 -11.68 -3.91
C GLY A 52 -15.58 -11.85 -2.56
N GLN A 53 -14.40 -12.48 -2.53
CA GLN A 53 -13.62 -12.62 -1.30
C GLN A 53 -12.83 -11.34 -0.97
N ALA A 54 -12.29 -11.27 0.24
CA ALA A 54 -11.43 -10.17 0.65
C ALA A 54 -10.08 -10.18 -0.09
N THR A 55 -9.57 -8.99 -0.40
CA THR A 55 -8.18 -8.78 -0.76
C THR A 55 -7.37 -8.62 0.53
N PHE A 56 -6.25 -9.33 0.65
CA PHE A 56 -5.34 -9.20 1.77
C PHE A 56 -4.12 -8.39 1.33
N ILE A 57 -4.01 -7.16 1.82
CA ILE A 57 -2.89 -6.28 1.51
C ILE A 57 -1.75 -6.57 2.48
N ALA A 58 -0.56 -6.89 1.95
CA ALA A 58 0.63 -7.07 2.76
C ALA A 58 1.04 -5.73 3.39
N ALA A 59 1.39 -5.74 4.67
CA ALA A 59 1.75 -4.54 5.41
C ALA A 59 2.86 -4.83 6.43
N VAL A 60 3.54 -3.77 6.86
CA VAL A 60 4.38 -3.76 8.06
C VAL A 60 3.62 -3.05 9.19
N TYR A 61 3.83 -3.48 10.43
CA TYR A 61 3.25 -2.82 11.60
C TYR A 61 4.29 -2.42 12.64
N GLU A 62 3.94 -1.44 13.46
CA GLU A 62 4.75 -1.01 14.59
C GLU A 62 3.88 -0.63 15.79
N ILE A 63 4.38 -0.94 16.98
CA ILE A 63 3.80 -0.53 18.25
C ILE A 63 4.84 0.33 18.95
N ALA A 64 4.55 1.62 19.12
CA ALA A 64 5.49 2.59 19.66
C ALA A 64 4.83 3.41 20.77
N ARG A 65 5.64 3.94 21.69
CA ARG A 65 5.18 4.94 22.65
C ARG A 65 5.45 6.33 22.10
N VAL A 66 4.40 7.11 21.88
CA VAL A 66 4.45 8.47 21.34
C VAL A 66 3.78 9.40 22.34
N GLN A 67 4.52 10.37 22.87
CA GLN A 67 4.00 11.32 23.88
C GLN A 67 3.37 10.63 25.11
N GLY A 68 3.92 9.49 25.53
CA GLY A 68 3.41 8.70 26.66
C GLY A 68 2.38 7.63 26.27
N GLU A 69 1.74 7.75 25.11
CA GLU A 69 0.67 6.86 24.67
C GLU A 69 1.19 5.70 23.81
N ILE A 70 0.56 4.53 23.94
CA ILE A 70 0.85 3.38 23.06
C ILE A 70 0.08 3.57 21.75
N VAL A 71 0.83 3.79 20.67
CA VAL A 71 0.30 3.90 19.31
C VAL A 71 0.60 2.62 18.54
N ARG A 72 -0.42 2.08 17.88
CA ARG A 72 -0.29 0.97 16.93
C ARG A 72 -0.51 1.51 15.53
N SER A 73 0.41 1.21 14.63
CA SER A 73 0.35 1.71 13.26
C SER A 73 0.71 0.62 12.26
N ALA A 74 0.24 0.76 11.03
CA ALA A 74 0.59 -0.11 9.93
C ALA A 74 0.75 0.69 8.63
N SER A 75 1.55 0.16 7.71
CA SER A 75 1.73 0.70 6.37
C SER A 75 1.66 -0.41 5.33
N MET A 76 0.84 -0.21 4.30
CA MET A 76 0.69 -1.12 3.18
C MET A 76 1.98 -1.14 2.36
N ILE A 77 2.48 -2.34 2.06
CA ILE A 77 3.65 -2.53 1.22
C ILE A 77 3.21 -2.38 -0.23
N THR A 78 3.83 -1.45 -0.96
CA THR A 78 3.58 -1.23 -2.39
C THR A 78 4.77 -1.71 -3.21
N MET A 79 4.50 -2.12 -4.45
CA MET A 79 5.51 -2.51 -5.42
C MET A 79 5.40 -1.63 -6.67
N ASP A 80 6.39 -1.68 -7.56
CA ASP A 80 6.22 -1.08 -8.88
C ASP A 80 5.14 -1.83 -9.69
N ALA A 81 4.33 -1.07 -10.42
CA ALA A 81 3.19 -1.56 -11.18
C ALA A 81 3.25 -1.20 -12.67
N ILE A 82 4.41 -0.75 -13.19
CA ILE A 82 4.51 -0.25 -14.57
C ILE A 82 4.17 -1.35 -15.60
N ASP A 83 4.58 -2.58 -15.28
CA ASP A 83 4.36 -3.76 -16.12
C ASP A 83 3.16 -4.61 -15.64
N HIS A 84 2.45 -4.19 -14.60
CA HIS A 84 1.34 -4.95 -14.06
C HIS A 84 0.14 -4.93 -15.04
N PRO A 85 -0.45 -6.08 -15.43
CA PRO A 85 -1.48 -6.16 -16.48
C PRO A 85 -2.67 -5.20 -16.30
N MET A 86 -3.13 -5.04 -15.05
CA MET A 86 -4.24 -4.14 -14.68
C MET A 86 -3.79 -2.81 -14.06
N MET A 87 -2.96 -2.85 -13.00
CA MET A 87 -2.58 -1.67 -12.22
C MET A 87 -1.83 -0.58 -13.01
N LYS A 88 -1.16 -0.92 -14.13
CA LYS A 88 -0.49 0.07 -14.98
C LYS A 88 -1.42 1.16 -15.55
N GLU A 89 -2.73 0.87 -15.61
CA GLU A 89 -3.75 1.81 -16.09
C GLU A 89 -4.22 2.80 -15.01
N PHE A 90 -3.83 2.60 -13.75
CA PHE A 90 -4.19 3.45 -12.62
C PHE A 90 -3.09 4.49 -12.32
N HIS A 91 -3.40 5.48 -11.49
CA HIS A 91 -2.62 6.70 -11.25
C HIS A 91 -2.44 7.61 -12.47
N GLU A 92 -1.90 8.80 -12.22
CA GLU A 92 -1.62 9.80 -13.24
C GLU A 92 -0.77 9.23 -14.39
N PRO A 93 -0.99 9.66 -15.65
CA PRO A 93 -0.12 9.29 -16.76
C PRO A 93 1.34 9.60 -16.47
N GLY A 94 2.23 8.63 -16.64
CA GLY A 94 3.64 8.77 -16.32
C GLY A 94 4.31 7.45 -15.95
N ASN A 95 5.58 7.54 -15.57
CA ASN A 95 6.45 6.38 -15.36
C ASN A 95 6.46 5.85 -13.92
N ILE A 96 5.62 6.38 -13.04
CA ILE A 96 5.53 5.93 -11.65
C ILE A 96 4.15 5.32 -11.44
N LYS A 97 4.11 3.99 -11.33
CA LYS A 97 2.91 3.19 -11.06
C LYS A 97 3.19 2.34 -9.83
N ARG A 98 2.29 2.33 -8.84
CA ARG A 98 2.47 1.65 -7.56
C ARG A 98 1.24 0.85 -7.16
#